data_AF-A0A5B2Z9Z6-F1
#
_entry.id   AF-A0A5B2Z9Z6-F1
#
_cell.length_a   1.000
_cell.length_b   1.000
_cell.length_c   1.000
_cell.angle_alpha   90.00
_cell.angle_beta   90.00
_cell.angle_gamma   90.00
#
_symmetry.space_group_name_H-M   'P 1'
#
loop_
_entity.id
_entity.type
_entity.pdbx_description
1 polymer ?
#
loop_
_entity_poly.entity_id
_entity_poly.type
_entity_poly.pdbx_seq_one_letter_code
_entity_poly.pdbx_strand_id
1 'polypeptide(L)' 'TNLVEGINNKIKVIKRVAYGYRDDAYFFLKIRAAFPGLG' A
#
# COMPACT_ATOMS: atom_id res chain seq x y z
N THR A 1 -17.39 10.98 -0.52
CA THR A 1 -17.31 9.63 0.06
C THR A 1 -16.33 8.68 -0.64
N ASN A 2 -15.75 9.01 -1.82
CA ASN A 2 -14.98 8.07 -2.63
C ASN A 2 -13.44 8.04 -2.41
N LEU A 3 -12.85 9.02 -1.73
CA LEU A 3 -11.39 9.15 -1.69
C LEU A 3 -10.71 8.08 -0.82
N VAL A 4 -11.27 7.84 0.37
CA VAL A 4 -10.77 6.84 1.33
C VAL A 4 -10.96 5.42 0.79
N GLU A 5 -12.05 5.18 0.07
CA GLU A 5 -12.35 3.89 -0.54
C GLU A 5 -11.38 3.56 -1.69
N GLY A 6 -11.01 4.57 -2.50
CA GLY A 6 -9.97 4.44 -3.52
C GLY A 6 -8.60 4.10 -2.94
N ILE A 7 -8.24 4.71 -1.80
CA ILE A 7 -6.99 4.43 -1.07
C ILE A 7 -6.99 2.98 -0.56
N ASN A 8 -8.09 2.54 0.05
CA ASN A 8 -8.23 1.17 0.57
C ASN A 8 -8.13 0.12 -0.53
N ASN A 9 -8.76 0.35 -1.70
CA ASN A 9 -8.62 -0.55 -2.84
C ASN A 9 -7.18 -0.61 -3.36
N LYS A 10 -6.48 0.53 -3.43
CA LYS A 10 -5.08 0.57 -3.89
C LYS A 10 -4.14 -0.17 -2.95
N ILE A 11 -4.33 -0.03 -1.63
CA ILE A 11 -3.59 -0.79 -0.62
C ILE A 11 -3.86 -2.29 -0.75
N LYS A 12 -5.12 -2.68 -0.99
CA LYS A 12 -5.50 -4.09 -1.21
C LYS A 12 -4.85 -4.67 -2.46
N VAL A 13 -4.71 -3.88 -3.53
CA VAL A 13 -3.99 -4.25 -4.76
C VAL A 13 -2.49 -4.43 -4.51
N ILE A 14 -1.87 -3.56 -3.72
CA ILE A 14 -0.44 -3.68 -3.39
C ILE A 14 -0.20 -4.91 -2.51
N LYS A 15 -1.08 -5.19 -1.53
CA LYS A 15 -1.02 -6.39 -0.69
C LYS A 15 -1.09 -7.68 -1.53
N ARG A 16 -1.97 -7.72 -2.53
CA ARG A 16 -2.12 -8.93 -3.36
C ARG A 16 -0.94 -9.18 -4.31
N VAL A 17 -0.28 -8.14 -4.80
CA VAL A 17 0.96 -8.26 -5.58
C VAL A 17 2.13 -8.67 -4.67
N ALA A 18 2.05 -8.31 -3.39
CA ALA A 18 3.05 -8.65 -2.39
C ALA A 18 2.85 -10.03 -1.71
N TYR A 19 1.87 -10.85 -2.10
CA TYR A 19 1.58 -12.16 -1.47
C TYR A 19 2.75 -13.16 -1.44
N GLY A 20 3.88 -12.87 -2.09
CA GLY A 20 5.13 -13.65 -2.00
C GLY A 20 6.22 -13.09 -1.09
N TYR A 21 6.10 -11.85 -0.59
CA TYR A 21 7.11 -11.21 0.25
C TYR A 21 6.77 -11.41 1.72
N ARG A 22 7.52 -12.27 2.39
CA ARG A 22 7.46 -12.52 3.84
C ARG A 22 8.10 -11.39 4.66
N ASP A 23 8.15 -10.19 4.09
CA ASP A 23 8.88 -9.03 4.59
C ASP A 23 7.96 -7.82 4.61
N ASP A 24 7.25 -7.66 5.73
CA ASP A 24 6.35 -6.56 5.98
C ASP A 24 7.08 -5.20 5.88
N ALA A 25 8.39 -5.14 6.19
CA ALA A 25 9.17 -3.91 6.13
C ALA A 25 9.31 -3.39 4.69
N TYR A 26 9.54 -4.30 3.72
CA TYR A 26 9.60 -3.93 2.31
C TYR A 26 8.22 -3.51 1.76
N PHE A 27 7.15 -4.11 2.29
CA PHE A 27 5.77 -3.72 1.98
C PHE A 27 5.46 -2.30 2.46
N PHE A 28 5.83 -1.94 3.69
CA PHE A 28 5.69 -0.57 4.21
C PHE A 28 6.55 0.44 3.45
N LEU A 29 7.74 0.05 3.00
CA LEU A 29 8.59 0.89 2.14
C LEU A 29 7.89 1.23 0.80
N LYS A 30 7.25 0.24 0.15
CA LYS A 30 6.45 0.49 -1.05
C LYS A 30 5.22 1.36 -0.80
N ILE A 31 4.56 1.24 0.35
CA ILE A 31 3.45 2.13 0.72
C ILE A 31 3.96 3.56 0.88
N ARG A 32 5.05 3.77 1.63
CA ARG A 32 5.64 5.10 1.81
C ARG A 32 6.07 5.74 0.49
N ALA A 33 6.68 4.96 -0.41
CA ALA A 33 7.05 5.42 -1.75
C ALA A 33 5.83 5.73 -2.64
N ALA A 34 4.73 4.98 -2.48
CA ALA A 34 3.49 5.22 -3.22
C ALA A 34 2.68 6.42 -2.72
N PHE A 35 2.93 6.87 -1.48
CA PHE A 35 2.25 8.00 -0.84
C PHE A 35 3.26 8.94 -0.14
N PRO A 36 4.01 9.75 -0.90
CA PRO A 36 5.09 10.60 -0.38
C PRO A 36 4.64 11.81 0.48
N GLY A 37 3.35 11.92 0.82
CA GLY A 37 2.77 13.04 1.58
C GLY A 37 2.14 12.66 2.93
N LEU A 38 2.37 11.43 3.42
CA LEU A 38 2.00 10.97 4.77
C LEU A 38 3.17 11.17 5.75
N GLY A 39 3.74 12.37 5.76
CA GLY A 39 4.83 12.81 6.64
C GLY A 39 4.42 14.07 7.38
#